data_AF-A0A2S4PJN7-F1
#
_entry.id   AF-A0A2S4PJN7-F1
#
_cell.length_a   1.000
_cell.length_b   1.000
_cell.length_c   1.000
_cell.angle_alpha   90.00
_cell.angle_beta   90.00
_cell.angle_gamma   90.00
#
_symmetry.space_group_name_H-M   'P 1'
#
loop_
_entity.id
_entity.type
_entity.pdbx_description
1 polymer ?
#
loop_
_entity_poly.entity_id
_entity_poly.type
_entity_poly.pdbx_seq_one_letter_code
_entity_poly.pdbx_strand_id
1 'polypeptide(L)'
;VGLYVNLGSKEVTITRDRKIFATGPRIGITWILRAYSSHEKALKAESVSQEETLLWHRRLGHPEQEKLCLISQAVTDMPVIRRIYAPDCNTCSFTKSVRHQNREAPKNQSTQQLKRIFIDTWGPYRHFFLGENK
;
A
#
# COMPACT_ATOMS: atom_id res chain seq x y z
N VAL A 1 21.58 -11.49 -32.19
CA VAL A 1 21.91 -11.68 -30.76
C VAL A 1 20.79 -12.48 -30.12
N GLY A 2 20.99 -13.79 -29.98
CA GLY A 2 19.95 -14.71 -29.48
C GLY A 2 20.35 -15.31 -28.15
N LEU A 3 19.45 -15.26 -27.17
CA LEU A 3 19.60 -16.01 -25.92
C LEU A 3 18.88 -17.36 -26.08
N TYR A 4 19.60 -18.44 -25.84
CA TYR A 4 19.08 -19.81 -25.95
C TYR A 4 19.07 -20.44 -24.57
N VAL A 5 17.94 -21.03 -24.20
CA VAL A 5 17.79 -21.77 -22.94
C VAL A 5 17.61 -23.24 -23.28
N ASN A 6 18.47 -24.09 -22.74
CA ASN A 6 18.40 -25.53 -22.90
C ASN A 6 18.08 -26.16 -21.54
N LEU A 7 16.90 -26.81 -21.46
CA LEU A 7 16.40 -27.48 -20.26
C LEU A 7 16.71 -28.98 -20.38
N GLY A 8 17.84 -29.39 -19.82
CA GLY A 8 18.22 -30.79 -19.71
C GLY A 8 17.48 -31.53 -18.59
N SER A 9 17.69 -32.84 -18.53
CA SER A 9 17.06 -33.73 -17.54
C SER A 9 17.57 -33.47 -16.11
N LYS A 10 18.83 -33.08 -15.95
CA LYS A 10 19.48 -32.83 -14.66
C LYS A 10 19.94 -31.38 -14.46
N GLU A 11 20.07 -30.61 -15.54
CA GLU A 11 20.59 -29.26 -15.49
C GLU A 11 19.97 -28.36 -16.56
N VAL A 12 20.00 -27.05 -16.32
CA VAL A 12 19.67 -26.01 -17.30
C VAL A 12 20.95 -25.29 -17.73
N THR A 13 21.04 -24.97 -19.02
CA THR A 13 22.11 -24.14 -19.58
C THR A 13 21.51 -22.95 -20.34
N ILE A 14 22.01 -21.75 -20.05
CA ILE A 14 21.68 -20.53 -20.80
C ILE A 14 22.90 -20.15 -21.62
N THR A 15 22.72 -20.07 -22.93
CA THR A 15 23.79 -19.78 -23.90
C THR A 15 23.44 -18.52 -24.69
N ARG A 16 24.40 -17.61 -24.83
CA ARG A 16 24.28 -16.43 -25.69
C ARG A 16 25.53 -16.34 -26.56
N ASP A 17 25.33 -16.21 -27.86
CA ASP A 17 26.42 -16.11 -28.84
C ASP A 17 27.48 -17.22 -28.68
N ARG A 18 27.00 -18.47 -28.50
CA ARG A 18 27.79 -19.70 -28.26
C ARG A 18 28.60 -19.75 -26.97
N LYS A 19 28.44 -18.77 -26.07
CA LYS A 19 29.03 -18.77 -24.73
C LYS A 19 27.98 -19.14 -23.69
N ILE A 20 28.33 -20.05 -22.77
CA ILE A 20 27.47 -20.42 -21.65
C ILE A 20 27.54 -19.30 -20.60
N PHE A 21 26.39 -18.70 -20.28
CA PHE A 21 26.26 -17.60 -19.33
C PHE A 21 25.79 -18.05 -17.95
N ALA A 22 24.97 -19.10 -17.90
CA ALA A 22 24.49 -19.65 -16.64
C ALA A 22 24.25 -21.15 -16.77
N THR A 23 24.58 -21.86 -15.69
CA THR A 23 24.28 -23.28 -15.50
C THR A 23 23.54 -23.45 -14.18
N GLY A 24 22.72 -24.49 -14.08
CA GLY A 24 21.91 -24.69 -12.89
C GLY A 24 21.41 -26.11 -12.72
N PRO A 25 21.49 -26.72 -11.53
CA PRO A 25 20.92 -28.04 -11.30
C PRO A 25 19.38 -27.99 -11.25
N ARG A 26 18.76 -29.11 -11.60
CA ARG A 26 17.34 -29.35 -11.31
C ARG A 26 17.18 -29.92 -9.91
N ILE A 27 16.40 -29.24 -9.08
CA ILE A 27 16.03 -29.71 -7.74
C ILE A 27 14.51 -29.90 -7.73
N GLY A 28 14.07 -31.17 -7.71
CA GLY A 28 12.67 -31.53 -7.88
C GLY A 28 12.14 -31.14 -9.26
N ILE A 29 11.17 -30.22 -9.30
CA ILE A 29 10.58 -29.67 -10.53
C ILE A 29 11.16 -28.30 -10.93
N THR A 30 12.09 -27.75 -10.14
CA THR A 30 12.59 -26.38 -10.33
C THR A 30 14.04 -26.41 -10.80
N TRP A 31 14.37 -25.56 -11.77
CA TRP A 31 15.75 -25.34 -12.22
C TRP A 31 16.34 -24.13 -11.47
N ILE A 32 17.46 -24.33 -10.78
CA ILE A 32 18.12 -23.28 -10.00
C ILE A 32 19.31 -22.76 -10.79
N LEU A 33 19.20 -21.57 -11.35
CA LEU A 33 20.32 -20.93 -12.05
C LEU A 33 21.31 -20.35 -11.02
N ARG A 34 22.56 -20.81 -11.07
CA ARG A 34 23.65 -20.13 -10.37
C ARG A 34 24.25 -19.14 -11.36
N ALA A 35 23.93 -17.87 -11.20
CA ALA A 35 24.63 -16.83 -11.93
C ALA A 35 26.10 -16.83 -11.47
N TYR A 36 27.03 -17.05 -12.40
CA TYR A 36 28.44 -16.76 -12.13
C TYR A 36 28.55 -15.26 -11.85
N SER A 37 29.14 -14.91 -10.72
CA SER A 37 29.33 -13.53 -10.30
C SER A 37 30.18 -12.80 -11.36
N SER A 38 29.54 -12.07 -12.27
CA SER A 38 30.21 -10.96 -12.92
C SER A 38 30.45 -9.89 -11.85
N HIS A 39 31.57 -9.19 -11.94
CA HIS A 39 31.85 -7.98 -11.14
C HIS A 39 30.92 -6.82 -11.55
N GLU A 40 29.65 -7.09 -11.83
CA GLU A 40 28.63 -6.08 -12.05
C GLU A 40 28.22 -5.52 -10.70
N LYS A 41 28.84 -4.40 -10.34
CA LYS A 41 28.41 -3.59 -9.20
C LYS A 41 26.99 -3.12 -9.48
N ALA A 42 26.03 -3.66 -8.74
CA ALA A 42 24.69 -3.11 -8.67
C ALA A 42 24.77 -1.73 -8.02
N LEU A 43 24.48 -0.68 -8.78
CA LEU A 43 24.31 0.65 -8.22
C LEU A 43 23.03 0.63 -7.37
N LYS A 44 23.20 0.67 -6.05
CA LYS A 44 22.10 0.91 -5.12
C LYS A 44 21.81 2.40 -5.14
N ALA A 45 20.62 2.79 -5.59
CA ALA A 45 20.14 4.14 -5.39
C ALA A 45 19.83 4.32 -3.89
N GLU A 46 20.63 5.12 -3.19
CA GLU A 46 20.29 5.57 -1.84
C GLU A 46 19.36 6.78 -1.98
N SER A 47 18.05 6.51 -2.01
CA SER A 47 17.06 7.58 -1.87
C SER A 47 16.98 8.02 -0.42
N VAL A 48 16.92 9.33 -0.22
CA VAL A 48 16.79 10.00 1.08
C VAL A 48 15.69 9.36 1.93
N SER A 49 16.02 9.12 3.21
CA SER A 49 15.33 8.28 4.21
C SER A 49 13.79 8.38 4.35
N GLN A 50 13.16 9.45 3.87
CA GLN A 50 11.70 9.60 3.90
C GLN A 50 11.00 8.84 2.76
N GLU A 51 11.59 8.78 1.56
CA GLU A 51 10.97 8.12 0.41
C GLU A 51 10.92 6.60 0.61
N GLU A 52 11.97 5.99 1.16
CA GLU A 52 12.00 4.56 1.46
C GLU A 52 10.94 4.19 2.51
N THR A 53 10.82 4.99 3.58
CA THR A 53 9.82 4.77 4.63
C THR A 53 8.40 4.83 4.07
N LEU A 54 8.11 5.83 3.25
CA LEU A 54 6.82 6.00 2.59
C LEU A 54 6.52 4.85 1.61
N LEU A 55 7.55 4.35 0.93
CA LEU A 55 7.45 3.23 -0.01
C LEU A 55 7.16 1.91 0.72
N TRP A 56 7.84 1.62 1.84
CA TRP A 56 7.53 0.48 2.68
C TRP A 56 6.14 0.59 3.32
N HIS A 57 5.76 1.77 3.78
CA HIS A 57 4.42 2.06 4.26
C HIS A 57 3.34 1.71 3.21
N ARG A 58 3.55 2.06 1.93
CA ARG A 58 2.62 1.69 0.85
C ARG A 58 2.64 0.18 0.57
N ARG A 59 3.83 -0.44 0.44
CA ARG A 59 3.99 -1.86 0.09
C ARG A 59 3.40 -2.82 1.13
N LEU A 60 3.48 -2.46 2.42
CA LEU A 60 2.99 -3.28 3.52
C LEU A 60 1.52 -3.01 3.88
N GLY A 61 0.79 -2.26 3.05
CA GLY A 61 -0.64 -2.03 3.24
C GLY A 61 -0.96 -0.92 4.24
N HIS A 62 -0.21 0.17 4.20
CA HIS A 62 -0.43 1.36 5.03
C HIS A 62 -0.44 1.11 6.55
N PRO A 63 0.54 0.36 7.12
CA PRO A 63 0.62 0.17 8.55
C PRO A 63 0.96 1.50 9.25
N GLU A 64 0.58 1.61 10.51
CA GLU A 64 0.96 2.71 11.38
C GLU A 64 2.47 2.75 11.60
N GLN A 65 3.02 3.94 11.87
CA GLN A 65 4.46 4.15 12.00
C GLN A 65 5.11 3.24 13.07
N GLU A 66 4.40 2.99 14.18
CA GLU A 66 4.88 2.09 15.23
C GLU A 66 5.04 0.66 14.73
N LYS A 67 4.05 0.16 13.97
CA LYS A 67 4.10 -1.18 13.36
C LYS A 67 5.18 -1.27 12.32
N LEU A 68 5.34 -0.23 11.50
CA LEU A 68 6.40 -0.15 10.49
C LEU A 68 7.80 -0.20 11.13
N CYS A 69 7.97 0.49 12.27
CA CYS A 69 9.20 0.45 13.06
C CYS A 69 9.50 -0.96 13.60
N LEU A 70 8.50 -1.64 14.17
CA LEU A 70 8.63 -3.02 14.65
C LEU A 70 9.01 -3.99 13.52
N ILE A 71 8.41 -3.85 12.34
CA ILE A 71 8.73 -4.68 11.17
C ILE A 71 10.18 -4.45 10.75
N SER A 72 10.63 -3.19 10.71
CA SER A 72 12.03 -2.87 10.35
C SER A 72 13.08 -3.45 11.30
N GLN A 73 12.69 -3.73 12.56
CA GLN A 73 13.57 -4.38 13.53
C GLN A 73 13.55 -5.91 13.42
N ALA A 74 12.46 -6.48 12.89
CA ALA A 74 12.25 -7.92 12.81
C ALA A 74 12.74 -8.54 11.48
N VAL A 75 12.91 -7.74 10.42
CA VAL A 75 13.24 -8.21 9.06
C VAL A 75 14.67 -7.80 8.69
N THR A 76 15.47 -8.76 8.25
CA THR A 76 16.80 -8.50 7.68
C THR A 76 16.66 -7.80 6.32
N ASP A 77 17.61 -6.91 5.99
CA ASP A 77 17.66 -6.13 4.74
C ASP A 77 16.57 -5.05 4.56
N MET A 78 15.77 -4.77 5.58
CA MET A 78 14.88 -3.61 5.61
C MET A 78 15.64 -2.38 6.17
N PRO A 79 15.47 -1.17 5.59
CA PRO A 79 16.04 0.04 6.18
C PRO A 79 15.48 0.24 7.59
N VAL A 80 16.33 0.74 8.50
CA VAL A 80 15.91 1.02 9.89
C VAL A 80 14.99 2.23 9.90
N ILE A 81 13.71 1.99 10.18
CA ILE A 81 12.71 3.05 10.22
C ILE A 81 12.58 3.57 11.65
N ARG A 82 12.94 4.84 11.85
CA ARG A 82 12.84 5.52 13.15
C ARG A 82 11.44 6.11 13.36
N ARG A 83 10.98 6.14 14.61
CA ARG A 83 9.65 6.66 15.01
C ARG A 83 9.41 8.15 14.73
N ILE A 84 10.43 8.89 14.29
CA ILE A 84 10.41 10.36 14.24
C ILE A 84 9.54 10.88 13.07
N TYR A 85 9.30 10.08 12.03
CA TYR A 85 8.59 10.53 10.83
C TYR A 85 7.36 9.68 10.55
N ALA A 86 6.17 10.25 10.71
CA ALA A 86 4.98 9.68 10.09
C ALA A 86 5.05 9.95 8.57
N PRO A 87 4.92 8.92 7.72
CA PRO A 87 4.90 9.12 6.27
C PRO A 87 3.70 9.99 5.89
N ASP A 88 3.96 11.09 5.18
CA ASP A 88 2.88 11.91 4.60
C ASP A 88 2.20 11.11 3.47
N CYS A 89 1.07 10.51 3.82
CA CYS A 89 0.35 9.61 2.94
C CYS A 89 -1.09 10.08 2.79
N ASN A 90 -1.40 10.61 1.60
CA ASN A 90 -2.74 11.05 1.21
C ASN A 90 -3.79 9.96 1.45
N THR A 91 -3.52 8.71 1.06
CA THR A 91 -4.45 7.59 1.28
C THR A 91 -4.80 7.45 2.76
N CYS A 92 -3.78 7.40 3.64
CA CYS A 92 -4.01 7.33 5.09
C CYS A 92 -4.77 8.55 5.61
N SER A 93 -4.43 9.74 5.13
CA SER A 93 -5.13 10.97 5.51
C SER A 93 -6.63 10.87 5.17
N PHE A 94 -6.99 10.41 3.97
CA PHE A 94 -8.41 10.30 3.58
C PHE A 94 -9.15 9.15 4.24
N THR A 95 -8.49 8.00 4.46
CA THR A 95 -9.18 6.80 4.97
C THR A 95 -9.14 6.65 6.47
N LYS A 96 -8.10 7.18 7.15
CA LYS A 96 -7.89 7.03 8.59
C LYS A 96 -8.07 8.33 9.37
N SER A 97 -8.26 9.48 8.70
CA SER A 97 -8.63 10.68 9.44
C SER A 97 -10.01 10.50 10.06
N VAL A 98 -10.09 10.76 11.35
CA VAL A 98 -11.36 10.89 12.04
C VAL A 98 -11.78 12.35 11.91
N ARG A 99 -13.05 12.59 11.56
CA ARG A 99 -13.59 13.95 11.59
C ARG A 99 -13.50 14.49 13.01
N HIS A 100 -12.69 15.51 13.22
CA HIS A 100 -12.66 16.25 14.48
C HIS A 100 -14.04 16.89 14.70
N GLN A 101 -14.80 16.34 15.64
CA GLN A 101 -16.11 16.88 16.00
C GLN A 101 -15.89 18.09 16.90
N ASN A 102 -16.29 19.28 16.45
CA ASN A 102 -16.39 20.41 17.36
C ASN A 102 -17.52 20.11 18.36
N ARG A 103 -17.18 19.94 19.65
CA ARG A 103 -18.13 19.70 20.74
C ARG A 103 -18.54 20.96 21.47
N GLU A 104 -18.11 22.13 20.99
CA GLU A 104 -18.59 23.40 21.52
C GLU A 104 -20.11 23.47 21.40
N ALA A 105 -20.75 23.97 22.47
CA ALA A 105 -22.18 24.19 22.46
C ALA A 105 -22.54 25.15 21.31
N PRO A 106 -23.67 24.93 20.60
CA PRO A 106 -24.09 25.84 19.55
C PRO A 106 -24.25 27.25 20.11
N LYS A 107 -23.59 28.25 19.50
CA LYS A 107 -23.75 29.67 19.87
C LYS A 107 -25.18 30.20 19.68
N ASN A 108 -26.03 29.39 19.07
CA ASN A 108 -27.35 29.70 18.55
C ASN A 108 -28.49 29.30 19.48
N GLN A 109 -28.22 29.11 20.78
CA GLN A 109 -29.26 28.80 21.77
C GLN A 109 -30.12 30.03 22.05
N SER A 110 -31.44 29.85 22.05
CA SER A 110 -32.38 30.88 22.49
C SER A 110 -32.79 30.61 23.92
N THR A 111 -32.69 31.61 24.79
CA THR A 111 -33.16 31.55 26.19
C THR A 111 -34.62 31.95 26.35
N GLN A 112 -35.20 32.59 25.33
CA GLN A 112 -36.60 33.03 25.33
C GLN A 112 -37.47 32.03 24.55
N GLN A 113 -38.64 31.70 25.11
CA GLN A 113 -39.64 30.87 24.46
C GLN A 113 -40.06 31.49 23.12
N LEU A 114 -40.25 30.63 22.10
CA LEU A 114 -40.69 30.99 20.74
C LEU A 114 -39.79 31.92 19.92
N LYS A 115 -38.66 32.41 20.45
CA LYS A 115 -37.72 33.28 19.72
C LYS A 115 -36.97 32.57 18.59
N ARG A 116 -36.94 31.23 18.58
CA ARG A 116 -36.34 30.43 17.52
C ARG A 116 -37.12 29.13 17.35
N ILE A 117 -37.55 28.85 16.12
CA ILE A 117 -38.26 27.63 15.75
C ILE A 117 -37.43 26.95 14.66
N PHE A 118 -37.11 25.68 14.86
CA PHE A 118 -36.51 24.83 13.83
C PHE A 118 -37.63 24.07 13.14
N ILE A 119 -37.76 24.24 11.84
CA ILE A 119 -38.74 23.55 11.01
C ILE A 119 -37.96 22.84 9.91
N ASP A 120 -38.28 21.57 9.70
CA ASP A 120 -37.70 20.76 8.64
C ASP A 120 -38.81 20.07 7.86
N THR A 121 -38.59 19.84 6.58
CA THR A 121 -39.51 19.13 5.70
C THR A 121 -38.98 17.73 5.45
N TRP A 122 -39.77 16.72 5.81
CA TRP A 122 -39.41 15.33 5.56
C TRP A 122 -40.05 14.83 4.25
N GLY A 123 -39.31 14.02 3.47
CA GLY A 123 -39.81 13.45 2.23
C GLY A 123 -38.93 12.35 1.63
N PRO A 124 -39.35 11.73 0.52
CA PRO A 124 -40.63 11.87 -0.17
C PRO A 124 -41.74 11.01 0.47
N TYR A 125 -42.93 11.59 0.65
CA TYR A 125 -44.10 10.86 1.11
C TYR A 125 -44.84 10.26 -0.10
N ARG A 126 -44.95 8.93 -0.15
CA ARG A 126 -45.75 8.26 -1.18
C ARG A 126 -47.22 8.38 -0.80
N HIS A 127 -47.96 9.16 -1.58
CA HIS A 127 -49.42 9.17 -1.51
C HIS A 127 -49.96 8.13 -2.50
N PHE A 128 -50.68 7.12 -2.01
CA PHE A 128 -51.46 6.24 -2.88
C PHE A 128 -52.76 6.95 -3.21
N PHE A 129 -52.96 7.32 -4.47
CA PHE A 129 -54.25 7.82 -4.92
C PHE A 129 -55.27 6.68 -4.89
N LEU A 130 -56.38 6.85 -4.17
CA LEU A 130 -57.60 6.04 -4.29
C LEU A 130 -58.25 6.36 -5.64
N GLY A 131 -57.73 5.77 -6.71
CA GLY A 131 -58.23 6.05 -8.06
C GLY A 131 -57.69 5.16 -9.19
N GLU A 132 -56.67 4.33 -8.96
CA GLU A 132 -56.30 3.29 -9.92
C GLU A 132 -57.09 2.01 -9.64
N ASN A 133 -58.36 2.04 -10.03
CA ASN A 133 -59.11 0.82 -10.31
C ASN A 133 -58.49 0.18 -11.55
N LYS A 134 -57.79 -0.94 -11.35
CA LYS A 134 -57.52 -1.92 -12.41
C LYS A 134 -58.81 -2.59 -12.85
#